data_AF-A0AAJ0JQP6-F1
#
_entry.id   AF-A0AAJ0JQP6-F1
#
_cell.length_a   1.000
_cell.length_b   1.000
_cell.length_c   1.000
_cell.angle_alpha   90.00
_cell.angle_beta   90.00
_cell.angle_gamma   90.00
#
_symmetry.space_group_name_H-M   'P 1'
#
loop_
_entity.id
_entity.type
_entity.pdbx_description
1 polymer ?
#
loop_
_entity_poly.entity_id
_entity_poly.type
_entity_poly.pdbx_seq_one_letter_code
_entity_poly.pdbx_strand_id
1 'polypeptide(L)'
;MKKLLNTITIIAILCILASVGFFGYNKYQEVELEKNELQAKQKNSSNSQNTTEEMSNENNSSETQNVTQEQTNDGSEIVKVHEGGSERTTHENEFSNLKVNRDNVFDYVIAGVNQTESGDASLIKFQQPEFSAQDDGIWRIAANNKSGHGSYTFIVEQDGTVQIWDGLMNEKIEEQKVTLN
;
A
#
# COMPACT_ATOMS: atom_id res chain seq x y z
N MET A 1 29.66 -26.27 43.43
CA MET A 1 28.51 -25.43 43.01
C MET A 1 28.86 -24.39 41.93
N LYS A 2 30.00 -23.69 41.98
CA LYS A 2 30.38 -22.70 40.94
C LYS A 2 30.57 -23.29 39.52
N LYS A 3 31.07 -24.53 39.41
CA LYS A 3 31.28 -25.21 38.12
C LYS A 3 29.97 -25.64 37.43
N LEU A 4 28.93 -25.95 38.21
CA LEU A 4 27.64 -26.37 37.67
C LEU A 4 26.85 -25.16 37.11
N LEU A 5 26.95 -24.02 37.78
CA LEU A 5 26.28 -22.78 37.38
C LEU A 5 26.85 -22.24 36.06
N ASN A 6 28.18 -22.28 35.87
CA ASN A 6 28.81 -21.86 34.62
C ASN A 6 28.42 -22.72 33.41
N THR A 7 28.24 -24.03 33.58
CA THR A 7 27.86 -24.93 32.47
C THR A 7 26.44 -24.67 31.98
N ILE A 8 25.50 -24.38 32.89
CA ILE A 8 24.09 -24.09 32.54
C ILE A 8 23.99 -22.77 31.75
N THR A 9 24.76 -21.75 32.15
CA THR A 9 24.77 -20.45 31.45
C THR A 9 25.30 -20.56 30.02
N ILE A 10 26.32 -21.38 29.77
CA ILE A 10 26.88 -21.59 28.42
C ILE A 10 25.87 -22.30 27.50
N ILE A 11 25.14 -23.29 28.03
CA ILE A 11 24.12 -24.03 27.26
C ILE A 11 22.97 -23.11 26.88
N ALA A 12 22.52 -22.22 27.78
CA ALA A 12 21.45 -21.27 27.49
C ALA A 12 21.81 -20.29 26.36
N ILE A 13 23.06 -19.80 26.32
CA ILE A 13 23.52 -18.87 25.28
C ILE A 13 23.60 -19.57 23.91
N LEU A 14 24.04 -20.83 23.85
CA LEU A 14 24.08 -21.60 22.61
C LEU A 14 22.68 -21.91 22.06
N CYS A 15 21.68 -22.17 22.92
CA CYS A 15 20.30 -22.37 22.48
C CYS A 15 19.67 -21.11 21.88
N ILE A 16 20.01 -19.92 22.39
CA ILE A 16 19.51 -18.65 21.85
C ILE A 16 20.13 -18.36 20.48
N LEU A 17 21.41 -18.67 20.26
CA LEU A 17 22.06 -18.42 18.96
C LEU A 17 21.54 -19.34 17.83
N ALA A 18 21.15 -20.58 18.15
CA ALA A 18 20.58 -21.51 17.17
C ALA A 18 19.19 -21.09 16.65
N SER A 19 18.37 -20.42 17.47
CA SER A 19 17.04 -19.96 17.06
C SER A 19 17.08 -18.72 16.15
N VAL A 20 18.05 -17.82 16.31
CA VAL A 20 18.21 -16.66 15.42
C VAL A 20 18.69 -17.07 14.02
N GLY A 21 19.53 -18.10 13.93
CA GLY A 21 20.03 -18.61 12.64
C GLY A 21 18.94 -19.28 11.79
N PHE A 22 17.99 -19.98 12.41
CA PHE A 22 16.90 -20.66 11.69
C PHE A 22 15.86 -19.67 11.12
N PHE A 23 15.57 -18.59 11.86
CA PHE A 23 14.60 -17.56 11.41
C PHE A 23 15.15 -16.67 10.29
N GLY A 24 16.45 -16.36 10.32
CA GLY A 24 17.10 -15.54 9.28
C GLY A 24 17.23 -16.27 7.93
N TYR A 25 17.47 -17.58 7.94
CA TYR A 25 17.62 -18.36 6.70
C TYR A 25 16.28 -18.56 5.96
N ASN A 26 15.19 -18.81 6.68
CA ASN A 26 13.87 -19.02 6.05
C ASN A 26 13.35 -17.75 5.36
N LYS A 27 13.57 -16.57 5.95
CA LYS A 27 13.15 -15.29 5.33
C LYS A 27 13.96 -14.93 4.07
N TYR A 28 15.17 -15.47 3.91
CA TYR A 28 16.03 -15.18 2.74
C TYR A 28 15.64 -15.98 1.50
N GLN A 29 15.18 -17.23 1.66
CA GLN A 29 14.73 -18.09 0.56
C GLN A 29 13.41 -17.58 -0.07
N GLU A 30 12.52 -17.00 0.73
CA GLU A 30 11.24 -16.48 0.24
C GLU A 30 11.43 -15.27 -0.71
N VAL A 31 12.37 -14.37 -0.38
CA VAL A 31 12.67 -13.18 -1.19
C VAL A 31 13.34 -13.52 -2.53
N GLU A 32 14.17 -14.57 -2.59
CA GLU A 32 14.78 -15.01 -3.87
C GLU A 32 13.80 -15.76 -4.77
N LEU A 33 12.85 -16.51 -4.18
CA LEU A 33 11.83 -17.22 -4.93
C LEU A 33 10.80 -16.25 -5.55
N GLU A 34 10.38 -15.24 -4.79
CA GLU A 34 9.48 -14.19 -5.27
C GLU A 34 10.11 -13.34 -6.39
N LYS A 35 11.40 -13.00 -6.28
CA LYS A 35 12.13 -12.28 -7.36
C LYS A 35 12.22 -13.08 -8.67
N ASN A 36 12.38 -14.39 -8.60
CA ASN A 36 12.47 -15.23 -9.78
C ASN A 36 11.10 -15.41 -10.46
N GLU A 37 10.02 -15.49 -9.69
CA GLU A 37 8.66 -15.58 -10.23
C GLU A 37 8.22 -14.28 -10.91
N LEU A 38 8.58 -13.12 -10.31
CA LEU A 38 8.28 -11.81 -10.88
C LEU A 38 9.05 -11.54 -12.19
N GLN A 39 10.32 -11.95 -12.28
CA GLN A 39 11.09 -11.83 -13.53
C GLN A 39 10.58 -12.76 -14.63
N ALA A 40 10.05 -13.94 -14.29
CA ALA A 40 9.45 -14.84 -15.26
C ALA A 40 8.14 -14.28 -15.85
N LYS A 41 7.30 -13.61 -15.03
CA LYS A 41 6.09 -12.93 -15.52
C LYS A 41 6.41 -11.74 -16.43
N GLN A 42 7.46 -10.97 -16.14
CA GLN A 42 7.83 -9.80 -16.94
C GLN A 42 8.45 -10.19 -18.31
N LYS A 43 9.19 -11.31 -18.38
CA LYS A 43 9.73 -11.85 -19.63
C LYS A 43 8.65 -12.39 -20.57
N ASN A 44 7.55 -12.93 -20.04
CA ASN A 44 6.43 -13.44 -20.83
C ASN A 44 5.48 -12.36 -21.38
N SER A 45 5.44 -11.16 -20.78
CA SER A 45 4.66 -10.03 -21.32
C SER A 45 5.33 -9.28 -22.47
N SER A 46 6.63 -9.48 -22.68
CA SER A 46 7.40 -8.71 -23.69
C SER A 46 7.52 -9.41 -25.05
N ASN A 47 6.81 -10.53 -25.29
CA ASN A 47 6.97 -11.30 -26.53
C ASN A 47 5.64 -11.81 -27.14
N SER A 48 4.57 -11.00 -27.09
CA SER A 48 3.34 -11.30 -27.83
C SER A 48 2.95 -10.15 -28.76
N GLN A 49 3.37 -10.34 -30.01
CA GLN A 49 2.61 -10.06 -31.22
C GLN A 49 2.65 -8.64 -31.81
N ASN A 50 3.58 -8.48 -32.76
CA ASN A 50 3.41 -7.65 -33.94
C ASN A 50 2.55 -8.37 -35.00
N THR A 51 2.01 -7.57 -35.93
CA THR A 51 1.28 -7.88 -37.19
C THR A 51 -0.22 -8.22 -37.02
N THR A 52 -1.20 -7.53 -37.65
CA THR A 52 -1.28 -7.05 -39.05
C THR A 52 -2.39 -5.98 -39.29
N GLU A 53 -2.01 -4.92 -40.04
CA GLU A 53 -2.68 -4.08 -41.07
C GLU A 53 -3.99 -3.24 -40.88
N GLU A 54 -3.80 -1.93 -41.14
CA GLU A 54 -4.57 -0.89 -41.85
C GLU A 54 -6.13 -0.83 -41.87
N MET A 55 -6.71 0.31 -41.46
CA MET A 55 -7.16 1.40 -42.37
C MET A 55 -7.72 2.64 -41.64
N SER A 56 -7.19 3.82 -42.02
CA SER A 56 -7.78 5.16 -42.12
C SER A 56 -9.03 5.55 -41.28
N ASN A 57 -8.93 6.65 -40.53
CA ASN A 57 -9.47 7.94 -41.00
C ASN A 57 -9.01 9.14 -40.15
N GLU A 58 -8.71 10.24 -40.83
CA GLU A 58 -8.42 11.56 -40.28
C GLU A 58 -9.61 12.12 -39.48
N ASN A 59 -9.34 12.81 -38.37
CA ASN A 59 -9.92 14.13 -38.16
C ASN A 59 -9.11 14.94 -37.15
N ASN A 60 -8.68 16.10 -37.64
CA ASN A 60 -8.00 17.18 -36.94
C ASN A 60 -9.07 18.08 -36.30
N SER A 61 -8.99 18.32 -34.98
CA SER A 61 -9.46 19.59 -34.41
C SER A 61 -8.84 19.79 -33.04
N SER A 62 -8.12 20.90 -32.90
CA SER A 62 -7.64 21.45 -31.64
C SER A 62 -8.84 21.91 -30.79
N GLU A 63 -8.94 21.46 -29.55
CA GLU A 63 -9.56 22.25 -28.47
C GLU A 63 -9.23 21.65 -27.08
N THR A 64 -8.62 22.50 -26.25
CA THR A 64 -8.72 22.54 -24.79
C THR A 64 -8.39 21.26 -24.03
N GLN A 65 -7.11 21.11 -23.65
CA GLN A 65 -6.71 20.23 -22.56
C GLN A 65 -7.23 20.79 -21.23
N ASN A 66 -8.48 20.48 -20.89
CA ASN A 66 -8.86 20.39 -19.48
C ASN A 66 -8.15 19.16 -18.92
N VAL A 67 -7.26 19.41 -17.96
CA VAL A 67 -6.60 18.37 -17.17
C VAL A 67 -7.67 17.66 -16.35
N THR A 68 -8.24 16.60 -16.91
CA THR A 68 -8.97 15.62 -16.12
C THR A 68 -7.92 14.89 -15.29
N GLN A 69 -7.89 15.20 -13.99
CA GLN A 69 -7.24 14.35 -13.01
C GLN A 69 -7.75 12.92 -13.22
N GLU A 70 -6.85 11.98 -13.51
CA GLU A 70 -7.09 10.57 -13.24
C GLU A 70 -7.13 10.40 -11.71
N GLN A 71 -8.19 10.91 -11.10
CA GLN A 71 -8.69 10.39 -9.85
C GLN A 71 -9.17 8.99 -10.21
N THR A 72 -8.36 7.97 -9.93
CA THR A 72 -8.81 6.57 -10.01
C THR A 72 -9.83 6.34 -8.91
N ASN A 73 -10.97 7.02 -8.98
CA ASN A 73 -12.20 6.49 -8.44
C ASN A 73 -12.60 5.38 -9.41
N ASP A 74 -11.99 4.21 -9.27
CA ASP A 74 -12.23 3.06 -10.16
C ASP A 74 -13.69 2.57 -10.13
N GLY A 75 -14.55 3.14 -9.26
CA GLY A 75 -15.92 2.67 -9.07
C GLY A 75 -15.97 1.20 -8.66
N SER A 76 -14.86 0.69 -8.11
CA SER A 76 -14.73 -0.68 -7.68
C SER A 76 -15.63 -0.88 -6.47
N GLU A 77 -16.79 -1.49 -6.71
CA GLU A 77 -17.74 -1.90 -5.69
C GLU A 77 -17.10 -2.86 -4.68
N ILE A 78 -15.98 -3.50 -5.04
CA ILE A 78 -15.23 -4.42 -4.19
C ILE A 78 -14.14 -3.71 -3.38
N VAL A 79 -14.09 -4.03 -2.08
CA VAL A 79 -13.13 -3.56 -1.09
C VAL A 79 -12.41 -4.77 -0.48
N LYS A 80 -11.09 -4.70 -0.39
CA LYS A 80 -10.31 -5.69 0.39
C LYS A 80 -10.37 -5.36 1.87
N VAL A 81 -10.61 -6.37 2.68
CA VAL A 81 -10.80 -6.27 4.12
C VAL A 81 -9.83 -7.18 4.84
N HIS A 82 -9.11 -6.63 5.81
CA HIS A 82 -8.23 -7.35 6.71
C HIS A 82 -8.90 -7.51 8.08
N GLU A 83 -9.09 -8.76 8.50
CA GLU A 83 -9.68 -9.15 9.78
C GLU A 83 -8.68 -10.02 10.55
N GLY A 84 -7.77 -9.37 11.27
CA GLY A 84 -6.66 -10.06 11.93
C GLY A 84 -5.75 -10.77 10.92
N GLY A 85 -5.72 -12.11 10.96
CA GLY A 85 -4.92 -12.94 10.05
C GLY A 85 -5.65 -13.42 8.79
N SER A 86 -6.86 -12.92 8.53
CA SER A 86 -7.66 -13.29 7.37
C SER A 86 -7.89 -12.10 6.44
N GLU A 87 -7.86 -12.36 5.14
CA GLU A 87 -8.19 -11.41 4.09
C GLU A 87 -9.47 -11.87 3.38
N ARG A 88 -10.41 -10.95 3.18
CA ARG A 88 -11.61 -11.16 2.37
C ARG A 88 -11.88 -9.94 1.49
N THR A 89 -12.65 -10.14 0.44
CA THR A 89 -13.21 -9.04 -0.37
C THR A 89 -14.70 -8.91 -0.07
N THR A 90 -15.20 -7.68 -0.01
CA THR A 90 -16.62 -7.40 0.20
C THR A 90 -17.09 -6.21 -0.61
N HIS A 91 -18.39 -5.97 -0.60
CA HIS A 91 -18.99 -4.79 -1.24
C HIS A 91 -18.83 -3.54 -0.37
N GLU A 92 -18.61 -2.39 -1.01
CA GLU A 92 -18.40 -1.10 -0.36
C GLU A 92 -19.52 -0.69 0.61
N ASN A 93 -20.75 -1.14 0.32
CA ASN A 93 -21.96 -0.86 1.09
C ASN A 93 -21.89 -1.37 2.54
N GLU A 94 -21.06 -2.39 2.82
CA GLU A 94 -20.85 -2.92 4.17
C GLU A 94 -20.28 -1.86 5.13
N PHE A 95 -19.56 -0.86 4.60
CA PHE A 95 -18.90 0.18 5.40
C PHE A 95 -19.53 1.58 5.22
N SER A 96 -20.66 1.66 4.52
CA SER A 96 -21.33 2.93 4.21
C SER A 96 -21.78 3.72 5.45
N ASN A 97 -22.00 3.04 6.57
CA ASN A 97 -22.37 3.66 7.85
C ASN A 97 -21.18 4.25 8.62
N LEU A 98 -19.94 4.00 8.18
CA LEU A 98 -18.74 4.55 8.80
C LEU A 98 -18.54 6.01 8.40
N LYS A 99 -17.94 6.81 9.29
CA LYS A 99 -17.62 8.21 9.01
C LYS A 99 -16.61 8.31 7.87
N VAL A 100 -15.58 7.47 7.91
CA VAL A 100 -14.64 7.30 6.81
C VAL A 100 -14.96 5.97 6.13
N ASN A 101 -15.34 6.05 4.86
CA ASN A 101 -15.79 4.93 4.06
C ASN A 101 -15.16 4.98 2.65
N ARG A 102 -15.51 4.00 1.80
CA ARG A 102 -14.93 3.85 0.47
C ARG A 102 -15.13 5.08 -0.43
N ASP A 103 -16.23 5.80 -0.23
CA ASP A 103 -16.61 6.94 -1.06
C ASP A 103 -15.78 8.18 -0.74
N ASN A 104 -15.43 8.39 0.54
CA ASN A 104 -14.81 9.63 1.00
C ASN A 104 -13.36 9.48 1.48
N VAL A 105 -12.83 8.25 1.61
CA VAL A 105 -11.47 8.04 2.13
C VAL A 105 -10.39 8.77 1.31
N PHE A 106 -10.56 8.87 0.00
CA PHE A 106 -9.64 9.64 -0.83
C PHE A 106 -9.71 11.15 -0.58
N ASP A 107 -10.88 11.69 -0.28
CA ASP A 107 -11.03 13.10 0.04
C ASP A 107 -10.25 13.45 1.31
N TYR A 108 -10.30 12.57 2.32
CA TYR A 108 -9.48 12.70 3.53
C TYR A 108 -7.99 12.68 3.20
N VAL A 109 -7.50 11.69 2.45
CA VAL A 109 -6.06 11.60 2.11
C VAL A 109 -5.60 12.79 1.29
N ILE A 110 -6.37 13.21 0.29
CA ILE A 110 -6.04 14.37 -0.56
C ILE A 110 -5.97 15.64 0.28
N ALA A 111 -6.97 15.87 1.13
CA ALA A 111 -6.97 17.02 2.03
C ALA A 111 -5.82 16.96 3.04
N GLY A 112 -5.53 15.78 3.59
CA GLY A 112 -4.44 15.57 4.54
C GLY A 112 -3.08 15.89 3.94
N VAL A 113 -2.81 15.38 2.72
CA VAL A 113 -1.56 15.68 2.00
C VAL A 113 -1.46 17.16 1.66
N ASN A 114 -2.52 17.78 1.14
CA ASN A 114 -2.47 19.19 0.72
C ASN A 114 -2.43 20.17 1.90
N GLN A 115 -2.71 19.73 3.13
CA GLN A 115 -2.59 20.53 4.34
C GLN A 115 -1.16 20.53 4.90
N THR A 116 -0.27 19.63 4.45
CA THR A 116 1.12 19.64 4.88
C THR A 116 1.90 20.73 4.15
N GLU A 117 2.92 21.29 4.81
CA GLU A 117 3.66 22.49 4.35
C GLU A 117 4.25 22.35 2.93
N SER A 118 4.59 21.13 2.51
CA SER A 118 5.15 20.84 1.19
C SER A 118 4.42 19.74 0.42
N GLY A 119 3.22 19.35 0.86
CA GLY A 119 2.47 18.26 0.25
C GLY A 119 1.68 18.70 -0.98
N ASP A 120 1.71 17.88 -2.02
CA ASP A 120 0.86 18.02 -3.20
C ASP A 120 0.34 16.65 -3.62
N ALA A 121 -0.93 16.38 -3.31
CA ALA A 121 -1.60 15.12 -3.63
C ALA A 121 -1.67 14.88 -5.15
N SER A 122 -1.60 15.92 -5.98
CA SER A 122 -1.62 15.77 -7.44
C SER A 122 -0.36 15.07 -7.97
N LEU A 123 0.73 15.06 -7.20
CA LEU A 123 1.99 14.38 -7.53
C LEU A 123 2.01 12.91 -7.07
N ILE A 124 0.94 12.43 -6.45
CA ILE A 124 0.86 11.09 -5.88
C ILE A 124 -0.08 10.22 -6.71
N LYS A 125 0.34 8.98 -6.97
CA LYS A 125 -0.48 7.93 -7.56
C LYS A 125 -0.95 7.00 -6.44
N PHE A 126 -2.22 7.10 -6.08
CA PHE A 126 -2.83 6.26 -5.05
C PHE A 126 -3.25 4.91 -5.62
N GLN A 127 -3.15 3.87 -4.78
CA GLN A 127 -3.71 2.55 -5.06
C GLN A 127 -5.12 2.43 -4.44
N GLN A 128 -5.79 1.31 -4.69
CA GLN A 128 -7.10 1.05 -4.09
C GLN A 128 -7.02 1.04 -2.56
N PRO A 129 -8.01 1.61 -1.87
CA PRO A 129 -8.04 1.62 -0.42
C PRO A 129 -8.41 0.22 0.09
N GLU A 130 -7.75 -0.18 1.17
CA GLU A 130 -7.97 -1.46 1.85
C GLU A 130 -8.46 -1.18 3.26
N PHE A 131 -9.57 -1.80 3.64
CA PHE A 131 -10.13 -1.64 4.97
C PHE A 131 -9.48 -2.65 5.93
N SER A 132 -9.21 -2.24 7.16
CA SER A 132 -8.79 -3.12 8.24
C SER A 132 -9.75 -2.94 9.40
N ALA A 133 -10.42 -4.00 9.83
CA ALA A 133 -11.35 -3.97 10.95
C ALA A 133 -10.66 -3.96 12.33
N GLN A 134 -9.36 -3.64 12.37
CA GLN A 134 -8.59 -3.46 13.60
C GLN A 134 -8.82 -2.05 14.15
N ASP A 135 -8.84 -1.92 15.48
CA ASP A 135 -8.87 -0.64 16.22
C ASP A 135 -9.86 0.39 15.64
N ASP A 136 -11.17 0.15 15.82
CA ASP A 136 -12.30 0.97 15.34
C ASP A 136 -12.45 1.11 13.80
N GLY A 137 -11.59 0.44 13.03
CA GLY A 137 -11.70 0.35 11.58
C GLY A 137 -10.91 1.43 10.86
N ILE A 138 -9.79 1.06 10.26
CA ILE A 138 -8.92 2.00 9.54
C ILE A 138 -8.88 1.69 8.05
N TRP A 139 -8.61 2.73 7.26
CA TRP A 139 -8.35 2.58 5.84
C TRP A 139 -6.86 2.74 5.56
N ARG A 140 -6.31 1.81 4.79
CA ARG A 140 -4.92 1.85 4.31
C ARG A 140 -4.90 2.09 2.81
N ILE A 141 -4.09 3.04 2.36
CA ILE A 141 -3.88 3.32 0.94
C ILE A 141 -2.37 3.33 0.67
N ALA A 142 -1.91 2.34 -0.10
CA ALA A 142 -0.56 2.37 -0.65
C ALA A 142 -0.48 3.39 -1.79
N ALA A 143 0.67 4.04 -1.97
CA ALA A 143 0.85 5.03 -3.02
C ALA A 143 2.30 5.17 -3.45
N ASN A 144 2.49 5.78 -4.62
CA ASN A 144 3.81 6.09 -5.17
C ASN A 144 3.85 7.52 -5.66
N ASN A 145 5.04 8.15 -5.62
CA ASN A 145 5.23 9.43 -6.29
C ASN A 145 5.14 9.23 -7.81
N LYS A 146 4.43 10.12 -8.52
CA LYS A 146 4.31 10.08 -9.99
C LYS A 146 5.66 10.26 -10.70
N SER A 147 6.66 10.86 -10.05
CA SER A 147 8.04 10.92 -10.56
C SER A 147 8.73 9.55 -10.64
N GLY A 148 8.17 8.51 -10.00
CA GLY A 148 8.77 7.19 -9.90
C GLY A 148 9.73 7.02 -8.71
N HIS A 149 9.99 8.08 -7.94
CA HIS A 149 10.86 8.05 -6.78
C HIS A 149 10.08 8.23 -5.47
N GLY A 150 10.03 7.18 -4.66
CA GLY A 150 9.37 7.20 -3.36
C GLY A 150 8.02 6.49 -3.35
N SER A 151 7.71 5.89 -2.21
CA SER A 151 6.45 5.23 -1.91
C SER A 151 5.95 5.69 -0.55
N TYR A 152 4.65 5.66 -0.39
CA TYR A 152 3.96 6.10 0.82
C TYR A 152 2.91 5.07 1.19
N THR A 153 2.61 5.02 2.49
CA THR A 153 1.41 4.37 2.99
C THR A 153 0.62 5.40 3.79
N PHE A 154 -0.66 5.55 3.44
CA PHE A 154 -1.58 6.40 4.17
C PHE A 154 -2.48 5.54 5.05
N ILE A 155 -2.66 5.98 6.30
CA ILE A 155 -3.68 5.44 7.20
C ILE A 155 -4.70 6.54 7.45
N VAL A 156 -5.99 6.23 7.27
CA VAL A 156 -7.10 7.11 7.63
C VAL A 156 -7.94 6.47 8.72
N GLU A 157 -8.02 7.15 9.85
CA GLU A 157 -8.83 6.74 11.00
C GLU A 157 -10.25 7.27 10.89
N GLN A 158 -11.21 6.61 11.56
CA GLN A 158 -12.62 7.01 11.56
C GLN A 158 -12.84 8.44 12.07
N ASP A 159 -11.96 8.94 12.92
CA ASP A 159 -12.08 10.27 13.46
C ASP A 159 -11.67 11.36 12.45
N GLY A 160 -11.12 11.00 11.28
CA GLY A 160 -10.62 11.89 10.23
C GLY A 160 -9.12 12.20 10.31
N THR A 161 -8.39 11.53 11.19
CA THR A 161 -6.92 11.65 11.25
C THR A 161 -6.29 10.90 10.08
N VAL A 162 -5.40 11.57 9.37
CA VAL A 162 -4.63 11.03 8.24
C VAL A 162 -3.17 10.94 8.66
N GLN A 163 -2.63 9.72 8.67
CA GLN A 163 -1.21 9.48 8.92
C GLN A 163 -0.49 9.16 7.62
N ILE A 164 0.67 9.78 7.42
CA ILE A 164 1.53 9.60 6.26
C ILE A 164 2.78 8.84 6.70
N TRP A 165 3.03 7.69 6.10
CA TRP A 165 4.17 6.83 6.39
C TRP A 165 5.04 6.64 5.15
N ASP A 166 6.29 6.23 5.36
CA ASP A 166 7.08 5.67 4.28
C ASP A 166 6.40 4.41 3.72
N GLY A 167 6.69 4.05 2.46
CA GLY A 167 6.03 2.92 1.81
C GLY A 167 6.29 1.56 2.44
N LEU A 168 7.27 1.45 3.35
CA LEU A 168 7.55 0.24 4.12
C LEU A 168 6.95 0.28 5.54
N MET A 169 6.28 1.38 5.93
CA MET A 169 5.72 1.61 7.26
C MET A 169 6.72 1.46 8.42
N ASN A 170 7.98 1.82 8.18
CA ASN A 170 9.00 1.88 9.22
C ASN A 170 8.99 3.22 9.95
N GLU A 171 8.61 4.31 9.27
CA GLU A 171 8.67 5.67 9.80
C GLU A 171 7.39 6.45 9.46
N LYS A 172 6.79 7.07 10.49
CA LYS A 172 5.70 8.04 10.30
C LYS A 172 6.32 9.37 9.90
N ILE A 173 5.98 9.83 8.71
CA ILE A 173 6.45 11.10 8.14
C ILE A 173 5.66 12.25 8.77
N GLU A 174 4.33 12.13 8.79
CA GLU A 174 3.46 13.21 9.25
C GLU A 174 2.08 12.70 9.67
N GLU A 175 1.33 13.53 10.38
CA GLU A 175 -0.04 13.26 10.81
C GLU A 175 -0.85 14.56 10.73
N GLN A 176 -2.04 14.47 10.13
CA GLN A 176 -2.91 15.62 9.92
C GLN A 176 -4.35 15.29 10.33
N LYS A 177 -4.96 16.20 11.11
CA LYS A 177 -6.37 16.10 11.45
C LYS A 177 -7.22 16.78 10.38
N VAL A 178 -8.00 16.00 9.64
CA VAL A 178 -8.83 16.50 8.55
C VAL A 178 -10.30 16.53 8.96
N THR A 179 -10.98 17.61 8.62
CA THR A 179 -12.44 17.72 8.69
C THR A 179 -12.95 18.05 7.30
N LEU A 180 -13.72 17.14 6.70
CA LEU A 180 -14.45 17.40 5.47
C LEU A 180 -15.79 18.05 5.84
N ASN A 181 -16.16 19.13 5.14
CA ASN A 181 -17.41 19.87 5.35
C ASN A 181 -18.52 19.34 4.47
#